data_AF-A0AAJ2H058-F1
#
_entry.id   AF-A0AAJ2H058-F1
#
_cell.length_a   1.000
_cell.length_b   1.000
_cell.length_c   1.000
_cell.angle_alpha   90.00
_cell.angle_beta   90.00
_cell.angle_gamma   90.00
#
_symmetry.space_group_name_H-M   'P 1'
#
loop_
_entity.id
_entity.type
_entity.pdbx_description
1 polymer ?
#
loop_
_entity_poly.entity_id
_entity_poly.type
_entity_poly.pdbx_seq_one_letter_code
_entity_poly.pdbx_strand_id
1 'polypeptide(L)'
;EPTKEAISAALMRFESVLPAQPLNAGQQPASKYFVAMPPGKHEVKMRFYPITPTRAENFTLIHHFVQGKSYQLSMFRHRDTSGSTSVLNMATPEPLCVQLFENKKVIRKFCRPFDPTTGLGEFIEQRVANS
;
A
#
# COMPACT_ATOMS: atom_id res chain seq x y z
N GLU A 1 1.41 21.86 -2.58
CA GLU A 1 0.57 21.65 -3.77
C GLU A 1 1.43 21.52 -5.03
N PRO A 2 1.18 20.52 -5.89
CA PRO A 2 1.85 20.39 -7.18
C PRO A 2 1.44 21.50 -8.17
N THR A 3 2.32 21.87 -9.10
CA THR A 3 2.00 22.87 -10.14
C THR A 3 1.05 22.29 -11.19
N LYS A 4 0.41 23.16 -11.98
CA LYS A 4 -0.49 22.73 -13.07
C LYS A 4 0.24 21.88 -14.10
N GLU A 5 1.49 22.23 -14.40
CA GLU A 5 2.36 21.52 -15.34
C GLU A 5 2.67 20.13 -14.80
N ALA A 6 2.98 20.01 -13.50
CA ALA A 6 3.24 18.71 -12.87
C ALA A 6 2.02 17.80 -12.89
N ILE A 7 0.82 18.36 -12.66
CA ILE A 7 -0.45 17.63 -12.76
C ILE A 7 -0.67 17.17 -14.21
N SER A 8 -0.54 18.06 -15.19
CA SER A 8 -0.78 17.74 -16.61
C SER A 8 0.18 16.67 -17.14
N ALA A 9 1.43 16.67 -16.67
CA ALA A 9 2.45 15.73 -17.10
C ALA A 9 2.48 14.43 -16.27
N ALA A 10 1.57 14.25 -15.31
CA ALA A 10 1.52 13.11 -14.40
C ALA A 10 2.85 12.88 -13.65
N LEU A 11 3.52 13.94 -13.20
CA LEU A 11 4.89 13.85 -12.68
C LEU A 11 4.95 13.07 -11.37
N MET A 12 5.88 12.12 -11.32
CA MET A 12 6.28 11.40 -10.11
C MET A 12 7.48 12.08 -9.46
N ARG A 13 7.44 12.21 -8.14
CA ARG A 13 8.55 12.70 -7.34
C ARG A 13 8.84 11.72 -6.21
N PHE A 14 10.12 11.42 -6.03
CA PHE A 14 10.62 10.66 -4.90
C PHE A 14 11.03 11.61 -3.77
N GLU A 15 10.54 11.34 -2.57
CA GLU A 15 11.07 11.89 -1.32
C GLU A 15 11.68 10.74 -0.52
N SER A 16 13.00 10.71 -0.46
CA SER A 16 13.70 9.93 0.55
C SER A 16 13.43 10.55 1.92
N VAL A 17 12.91 9.77 2.86
CA VAL A 17 13.02 10.14 4.26
C VAL A 17 14.48 9.89 4.64
N LEU A 18 15.29 10.95 4.71
CA LEU A 18 16.57 10.90 5.42
C LEU A 18 16.29 10.36 6.83
N PRO A 19 17.11 9.44 7.38
CA PRO A 19 16.83 8.83 8.66
C PRO A 19 16.90 9.91 9.75
N ALA A 20 15.76 10.43 10.18
CA ALA A 20 15.68 11.33 11.33
C ALA A 20 15.99 10.59 12.65
N GLN A 21 16.11 9.25 12.60
CA GLN A 21 16.38 8.36 13.71
C GLN A 21 17.30 7.23 13.22
N PRO A 22 18.25 6.73 14.04
CA PRO A 22 19.04 5.56 13.68
C PRO A 22 18.08 4.40 13.39
N LEU A 23 18.12 3.90 12.16
CA LEU A 23 17.43 2.66 11.79
C LEU A 23 17.99 1.56 12.69
N ASN A 24 17.14 0.91 13.48
CA ASN A 24 17.50 -0.37 14.07
C ASN A 24 17.90 -1.32 12.93
N ALA A 25 18.94 -2.13 13.13
CA ALA A 25 19.41 -3.09 12.14
C ALA A 25 18.22 -3.94 11.64
N GLY A 26 17.75 -3.68 10.41
CA GLY A 26 16.60 -4.35 9.79
C GLY A 26 15.41 -3.48 9.38
N GLN A 27 15.34 -2.19 9.75
CA GLN A 27 14.30 -1.29 9.24
C GLN A 27 14.81 -0.55 7.99
N GLN A 28 14.14 -0.69 6.85
CA GLN A 28 14.41 0.11 5.65
C GLN A 28 13.73 1.49 5.75
N PRO A 29 14.35 2.57 5.26
CA PRO A 29 13.71 3.88 5.27
C PRO A 29 12.46 3.84 4.40
N ALA A 30 11.33 4.30 4.94
CA ALA A 30 10.07 4.34 4.19
C ALA A 30 10.18 5.37 3.06
N SER A 31 10.39 4.88 1.84
CA SER A 31 10.39 5.69 0.62
C SER A 31 9.00 6.29 0.41
N LYS A 32 8.91 7.63 0.25
CA LYS A 32 7.66 8.29 -0.10
C LYS A 32 7.69 8.70 -1.56
N TYR A 33 6.72 8.23 -2.33
CA TYR A 33 6.52 8.64 -3.71
C TYR A 33 5.25 9.47 -3.78
N PHE A 34 5.34 10.58 -4.50
CA PHE A 34 4.21 11.47 -4.77
C PHE A 34 3.97 11.51 -6.26
N VAL A 35 2.70 11.44 -6.66
CA VAL A 35 2.29 11.58 -8.05
C VAL A 35 1.31 12.75 -8.11
N ALA A 36 1.61 13.72 -8.95
CA ALA A 36 0.67 14.77 -9.32
C ALA A 36 0.02 14.35 -10.64
N MET A 37 -1.32 14.30 -10.71
CA MET A 37 -2.03 13.79 -11.89
C MET A 37 -3.42 14.44 -12.00
N PRO A 38 -4.02 14.55 -13.20
CA PRO A 38 -5.34 15.15 -13.34
C PRO A 38 -6.39 14.28 -12.65
N PRO A 39 -7.52 14.86 -12.18
CA PRO A 39 -8.64 14.05 -11.70
C PRO A 39 -9.19 13.16 -12.82
N GLY A 40 -9.76 12.02 -12.46
CA GLY A 40 -10.30 11.06 -13.42
C GLY A 40 -10.04 9.61 -13.07
N LYS A 41 -10.43 8.70 -13.98
CA LYS A 41 -10.17 7.27 -13.83
C LYS A 41 -8.75 6.96 -14.29
N HIS A 42 -7.95 6.39 -13.39
CA HIS A 42 -6.56 6.05 -13.66
C HIS A 42 -6.23 4.64 -13.20
N GLU A 43 -5.30 4.01 -13.91
CA GLU A 43 -4.64 2.77 -13.51
C GLU A 43 -3.26 3.13 -12.93
N VAL A 44 -3.02 2.76 -11.68
CA VAL A 44 -1.77 3.00 -10.97
C VAL A 44 -1.11 1.66 -10.67
N LYS A 45 0.02 1.39 -11.33
CA LYS A 45 0.85 0.19 -11.10
C LYS A 45 1.96 0.52 -10.13
N MET A 46 2.15 -0.31 -9.12
CA MET A 46 3.16 -0.10 -8.07
C MET A 46 3.86 -1.37 -7.66
N ARG A 47 5.10 -1.18 -7.20
CA ARG A 47 5.98 -2.21 -6.66
C ARG A 47 6.36 -1.82 -5.25
N PHE A 48 5.93 -2.62 -4.27
CA PHE A 48 6.35 -2.48 -2.90
C PHE A 48 7.53 -3.42 -2.65
N TYR A 49 8.57 -2.96 -1.95
CA TYR A 49 9.75 -3.77 -1.63
C TYR A 49 9.83 -4.00 -0.11
N PRO A 50 8.92 -4.81 0.48
CA PRO A 50 8.76 -4.89 1.92
C PRO A 50 9.88 -5.63 2.66
N ILE A 51 10.68 -6.43 1.96
CA ILE A 51 11.72 -7.28 2.56
C ILE A 51 13.10 -6.96 1.97
N THR A 52 13.25 -7.03 0.64
CA THR A 52 14.52 -6.73 -0.05
C THR A 52 14.29 -5.83 -1.26
N PRO A 53 15.31 -5.06 -1.71
CA PRO A 53 15.22 -4.27 -2.94
C PRO A 53 15.01 -5.10 -4.22
N THR A 54 15.26 -6.40 -4.15
CA THR A 54 15.14 -7.32 -5.30
C THR A 54 13.81 -8.06 -5.34
N ARG A 55 13.03 -8.05 -4.25
CA ARG A 55 11.75 -8.74 -4.15
C ARG A 55 10.61 -7.73 -4.02
N ALA A 56 9.99 -7.43 -5.14
CA ALA A 56 8.81 -6.58 -5.21
C ALA A 56 7.51 -7.36 -5.09
N GLU A 57 6.57 -6.80 -4.34
CA GLU A 57 5.15 -7.12 -4.38
C GLU A 57 4.46 -6.16 -5.35
N ASN A 58 3.88 -6.70 -6.41
CA ASN A 58 3.19 -5.91 -7.43
C ASN A 58 1.73 -5.69 -7.02
N PHE A 59 1.24 -4.46 -7.22
CA PHE A 59 -0.17 -4.12 -7.03
C PHE A 59 -0.62 -3.15 -8.12
N THR A 60 -1.85 -3.31 -8.58
CA THR A 60 -2.47 -2.43 -9.58
C THR A 60 -3.78 -1.90 -9.01
N LEU A 61 -3.90 -0.58 -8.97
CA LEU A 61 -5.12 0.10 -8.55
C LEU A 61 -5.79 0.74 -9.77
N ILE A 62 -7.06 0.41 -10.00
CA ILE A 62 -7.92 1.21 -10.89
C ILE A 62 -8.88 1.99 -10.01
N HIS A 63 -8.81 3.33 -10.07
CA HIS A 63 -9.61 4.21 -9.22
C HIS A 63 -9.96 5.53 -9.92
N HIS A 64 -11.07 6.15 -9.50
CA HIS A 64 -11.49 7.46 -9.95
C HIS A 64 -11.08 8.52 -8.93
N PHE A 65 -10.01 9.25 -9.22
CA PHE A 65 -9.42 10.26 -8.35
C PHE A 65 -10.13 11.61 -8.51
N VAL A 66 -10.51 12.24 -7.41
CA VAL A 66 -11.24 13.52 -7.40
C VAL A 66 -10.30 14.66 -6.97
N GLN A 67 -10.53 15.85 -7.53
CA GLN A 67 -9.75 17.04 -7.19
C GLN A 67 -9.93 17.44 -5.71
N GLY A 68 -8.90 18.05 -5.12
CA GLY A 68 -8.94 18.56 -3.74
C GLY A 68 -8.87 17.47 -2.67
N LYS A 69 -8.53 16.24 -3.06
CA LYS A 69 -8.35 15.08 -2.19
C LYS A 69 -6.89 14.65 -2.15
N SER A 70 -6.43 14.25 -0.98
CA SER A 70 -5.13 13.61 -0.80
C SER A 70 -5.34 12.09 -0.74
N TYR A 71 -4.66 11.38 -1.63
CA TYR A 71 -4.70 9.93 -1.69
C TYR A 71 -3.38 9.34 -1.24
N GLN A 72 -3.45 8.30 -0.41
CA GLN A 72 -2.27 7.56 0.03
C GLN A 72 -2.53 6.06 -0.12
N LEU A 73 -1.54 5.35 -0.67
CA LEU A 73 -1.52 3.89 -0.69
C LEU A 73 -0.52 3.40 0.34
N SER A 74 -0.94 2.44 1.16
CA SER A 74 -0.09 1.83 2.18
C SER A 74 -0.23 0.31 2.13
N MET A 75 0.91 -0.38 2.10
CA MET A 75 0.99 -1.83 2.19
C MET A 75 1.43 -2.23 3.60
N PHE A 76 0.76 -3.23 4.18
CA PHE A 76 1.06 -3.74 5.51
C PHE A 76 0.66 -5.22 5.62
N ARG A 77 1.27 -5.95 6.55
CA ARG A 77 0.77 -7.27 6.96
C ARG A 77 -0.32 -7.08 8.02
N HIS A 78 -1.47 -7.69 7.80
CA HIS A 78 -2.58 -7.60 8.75
C HIS A 78 -2.40 -8.65 9.84
N ARG A 79 -2.13 -8.19 11.05
CA ARG A 79 -2.08 -9.03 12.25
C ARG A 79 -3.49 -9.17 12.80
N ASP A 80 -4.04 -10.38 12.80
CA ASP A 80 -5.27 -10.64 13.54
C ASP A 80 -4.93 -10.69 15.03
N THR A 81 -5.27 -9.63 15.77
CA THR A 81 -5.02 -9.53 17.22
C THR A 81 -6.05 -10.29 18.06
N SER A 82 -7.11 -10.80 17.46
CA SER A 82 -8.08 -11.70 18.08
C SER A 82 -7.49 -13.11 18.12
N GLY A 83 -6.79 -13.40 19.21
CA GLY A 83 -6.05 -14.64 19.44
C GLY A 83 -6.83 -15.91 19.12
N SER A 84 -6.41 -16.59 18.06
CA SER A 84 -6.80 -17.97 17.79
C SER A 84 -5.92 -18.89 18.65
N THR A 85 -6.54 -19.73 19.48
CA THR A 85 -5.89 -20.64 20.43
C THR A 85 -5.22 -21.87 19.80
N SER A 86 -5.21 -22.00 18.47
CA SER A 86 -4.60 -23.13 17.75
C SER A 86 -3.20 -22.80 17.25
N VAL A 87 -2.22 -23.63 17.63
CA VAL A 87 -0.81 -23.56 17.20
C VAL A 87 -0.66 -23.60 15.67
N LEU A 88 -1.54 -24.35 14.99
CA LEU A 88 -1.54 -24.45 13.52
C LEU A 88 -1.91 -23.12 12.84
N ASN A 89 -2.81 -22.35 13.44
CA ASN A 89 -3.21 -21.04 12.91
C ASN A 89 -2.13 -19.98 13.13
N MET A 90 -1.36 -20.07 14.22
CA MET A 90 -0.23 -19.17 14.49
C MET A 90 0.93 -19.35 13.49
N ALA A 91 0.99 -20.49 12.79
CA ALA A 91 2.00 -20.77 11.78
C ALA A 91 1.64 -20.21 10.39
N THR A 92 0.40 -19.76 10.18
CA THR A 92 -0.03 -19.22 8.88
C THR A 92 0.49 -17.79 8.73
N PRO A 93 1.24 -17.47 7.65
CA PRO A 93 1.71 -16.11 7.42
C PRO A 93 0.56 -15.10 7.36
N GLU A 94 0.75 -13.96 8.01
CA GLU A 94 -0.19 -12.85 8.01
C GLU A 94 -0.50 -12.39 6.56
N PRO A 95 -1.79 -12.16 6.22
CA PRO A 95 -2.16 -11.69 4.90
C PRO A 95 -1.55 -10.33 4.61
N LEU A 96 -1.14 -10.13 3.35
CA LEU A 96 -0.61 -8.85 2.88
C LEU A 96 -1.75 -7.99 2.38
N CYS A 97 -1.92 -6.80 2.94
CA CYS A 97 -2.99 -5.89 2.58
C CYS A 97 -2.45 -4.57 2.03
N VAL A 98 -3.24 -3.94 1.15
CA VAL A 98 -3.06 -2.59 0.64
C VAL A 98 -4.31 -1.78 0.98
N GLN A 99 -4.13 -0.59 1.56
CA GLN A 99 -5.19 0.37 1.82
C GLN A 99 -5.02 1.61 0.95
N LEU A 100 -6.13 2.05 0.36
CA LEU A 100 -6.26 3.37 -0.22
C LEU A 100 -6.93 4.29 0.80
N PHE A 101 -6.22 5.34 1.19
CA PHE A 101 -6.74 6.40 2.02
C PHE A 101 -7.16 7.58 1.15
N GLU A 102 -8.31 8.17 1.43
CA GLU A 102 -8.71 9.51 0.99
C GLU A 102 -8.76 10.41 2.22
N ASN A 103 -7.97 11.48 2.26
CA ASN A 103 -7.93 12.43 3.38
C ASN A 103 -7.83 11.75 4.75
N LYS A 104 -6.99 10.70 4.86
CA LYS A 104 -6.76 9.85 6.04
C LYS A 104 -7.85 8.84 6.38
N LYS A 105 -8.98 8.80 5.66
CA LYS A 105 -9.98 7.74 5.80
C LYS A 105 -9.68 6.62 4.82
N VAL A 106 -9.65 5.37 5.29
CA VAL A 106 -9.58 4.21 4.39
C VAL A 106 -10.86 4.16 3.58
N ILE A 107 -10.74 4.17 2.25
CA ILE A 107 -11.87 4.06 1.32
C ILE A 107 -11.90 2.74 0.57
N ARG A 108 -10.75 2.09 0.40
CA ARG A 108 -10.63 0.74 -0.18
C ARG A 108 -9.55 -0.04 0.55
N LYS A 109 -9.78 -1.33 0.75
CA LYS A 109 -8.81 -2.27 1.34
C LYS A 109 -8.76 -3.49 0.45
N PHE A 110 -7.57 -3.96 0.13
CA PHE A 110 -7.34 -5.18 -0.62
C PHE A 110 -6.45 -6.08 0.21
N CYS A 111 -6.75 -7.36 0.31
CA CYS A 111 -5.91 -8.31 1.02
C CYS A 111 -5.64 -9.52 0.14
N ARG A 112 -4.40 -9.96 0.18
CA ARG A 112 -3.94 -11.19 -0.45
C ARG A 112 -3.65 -12.19 0.67
N PRO A 113 -4.47 -13.26 0.81
CA PRO A 113 -4.18 -14.30 1.78
C PRO A 113 -2.91 -15.06 1.40
N PHE A 114 -2.30 -15.69 2.40
CA PHE A 114 -1.28 -16.67 2.13
C PHE A 114 -1.93 -17.92 1.52
N ASP A 115 -1.41 -18.37 0.39
CA ASP A 115 -1.83 -19.63 -0.23
C ASP A 115 -0.64 -20.61 -0.16
N PRO A 116 -0.75 -21.71 0.58
CA PRO A 116 0.32 -22.69 0.72
C PRO A 116 0.62 -23.47 -0.58
N THR A 117 -0.31 -23.50 -1.54
CA THR A 117 -0.16 -24.21 -2.82
C THR A 117 0.46 -23.34 -3.91
N THR A 118 0.13 -22.06 -3.97
CA THR A 118 0.65 -21.11 -4.99
C THR A 118 1.68 -20.12 -4.44
N GLY A 119 1.89 -20.10 -3.12
CA GLY A 119 2.81 -19.23 -2.40
C GLY A 119 2.22 -17.84 -2.09
N LEU A 120 1.44 -17.24 -3.00
CA LEU A 120 0.82 -15.92 -2.88
C LEU A 120 -0.38 -15.79 -3.86
N GLY A 121 -1.62 -15.65 -3.36
CA GLY A 121 -2.83 -15.50 -4.19
C GLY A 121 -2.97 -14.13 -4.90
N GLU A 122 -4.18 -13.77 -5.34
CA GLU A 122 -4.47 -12.41 -5.85
C GLU A 122 -4.91 -11.45 -4.73
N PHE A 123 -4.80 -10.14 -4.96
CA PHE A 123 -5.36 -9.13 -4.06
C PHE A 123 -6.87 -9.06 -4.23
N ILE A 124 -7.62 -9.39 -3.18
CA ILE A 124 -9.09 -9.37 -3.18
C ILE A 124 -9.57 -8.14 -2.40
N GLU A 125 -10.45 -7.35 -3.02
CA GLU A 125 -11.06 -6.19 -2.36
C GLU A 125 -11.93 -6.64 -1.17
N GLN A 126 -11.70 -5.98 -0.04
CA GLN A 126 -12.39 -6.22 1.22
C GLN A 126 -13.33 -5.06 1.50
N ARG A 127 -14.43 -5.36 2.19
CA ARG A 127 -15.33 -4.32 2.68
C ARG A 127 -14.59 -3.47 3.72
N VAL A 128 -14.63 -2.15 3.53
CA VAL A 128 -14.17 -1.20 4.54
C VAL A 128 -15.37 -0.87 5.44
N ALA A 129 -15.21 -0.99 6.75
CA ALA A 129 -16.26 -0.56 7.68
C ALA A 129 -16.40 0.96 7.59
N ASN A 130 -17.60 1.45 7.35
CA ASN A 130 -17.90 2.87 7.49
C ASN A 130 -17.91 3.17 8.99
N SER A 131 -16.77 3.62 9.52
CA SER A 131 -16.74 4.39 10.77
C SER A 131 -17.32 5.78 10.53
#